data_AF-A0A558A9F6-F1
#
_entry.id   AF-A0A558A9F6-F1
#
_cell.length_a   1.000
_cell.length_b   1.000
_cell.length_c   1.000
_cell.angle_alpha   90.00
_cell.angle_beta   90.00
_cell.angle_gamma   90.00
#
_symmetry.space_group_name_H-M   'P 1'
#
loop_
_entity.id
_entity.type
_entity.pdbx_description
1 polymer ?
#
loop_
_entity_poly.entity_id
_entity_poly.type
_entity_poly.pdbx_seq_one_letter_code
_entity_poly.pdbx_strand_id
1 'polypeptide(L)'
;MSVTPAVMRPPPLAPECAYSRHRDLGIFPPAGSPVAKPRCLPSCRLLWLASSGTCVACKTGLVPSPAAVTLSPDCCHSSVFRGTNGYFRSEGTMRQEGSLARTHEQEPGLPRGRASLPADAVRAAQRERLIRAIIAASAENGYLRVTIADVVQRAKVSRAAFYAHFSDKDDCLLEATLFGRRLLIGHITAETRALPAETSAEESLRVACRAFLRFLTDEPEFARVFYLELPSAGPQAITRAIEAQRQYAHLNELWHRRARVQDPSLPDVPPEAFAAAVGATTELVRSAVHAGRTRLLDLEDALVALHLALLAGRPWQTG
;
A
#
# COMPACT_ATOMS: atom_id res chain seq x y z
N MET A 1 50.33 31.28 -33.34
CA MET A 1 50.11 29.82 -33.29
C MET A 1 48.62 29.59 -33.37
N SER A 2 48.15 29.29 -34.57
CA SER A 2 46.75 29.21 -35.00
C SER A 2 46.17 27.83 -34.70
N VAL A 3 45.05 27.81 -33.98
CA VAL A 3 44.30 26.59 -33.64
C VAL A 3 43.33 26.28 -34.79
N THR A 4 43.44 25.10 -35.38
CA THR A 4 42.48 24.56 -36.35
C THR A 4 41.52 23.61 -35.62
N PRO A 5 40.18 23.73 -35.76
CA PRO A 5 39.26 22.78 -35.15
C PRO A 5 39.10 21.53 -36.03
N ALA A 6 39.25 20.36 -35.43
CA ALA A 6 39.01 19.07 -36.08
C ALA A 6 37.50 18.84 -36.30
N VAL A 7 37.11 18.61 -37.55
CA VAL A 7 35.76 18.21 -37.94
C VAL A 7 35.55 16.73 -37.60
N MET A 8 34.70 16.44 -36.61
CA MET A 8 34.26 15.06 -36.31
C MET A 8 33.19 14.64 -37.33
N ARG A 9 33.45 13.54 -38.07
CA ARG A 9 32.44 12.87 -38.90
C ARG A 9 31.46 12.09 -38.01
N PRO A 10 30.15 12.06 -38.30
CA PRO A 10 29.21 11.21 -37.59
C PRO A 10 29.49 9.72 -37.88
N PRO A 11 29.23 8.82 -36.91
CA PRO A 11 29.39 7.38 -37.08
C PRO A 11 28.36 6.81 -38.08
N PRO A 12 28.64 5.65 -38.71
CA PRO A 12 27.71 5.03 -39.64
C PRO A 12 26.41 4.61 -38.94
N LEU A 13 25.28 4.78 -39.62
CA LEU A 13 23.97 4.33 -39.16
C LEU A 13 23.98 2.81 -38.91
N ALA A 14 23.49 2.38 -37.75
CA ALA A 14 23.26 0.97 -37.43
C ALA A 14 22.22 0.37 -38.39
N PRO A 15 22.31 -0.93 -38.73
CA PRO A 15 21.35 -1.57 -39.64
C PRO A 15 19.95 -1.56 -39.03
N GLU A 16 19.00 -0.91 -39.74
CA GLU A 16 17.58 -0.91 -39.38
C GLU A 16 17.02 -2.33 -39.31
N CYS A 17 16.24 -2.58 -38.25
CA CYS A 17 15.51 -3.84 -38.08
C CYS A 17 14.46 -3.98 -39.20
N ALA A 18 14.57 -5.05 -40.00
CA ALA A 18 13.71 -5.35 -41.17
C ALA A 18 12.19 -5.49 -40.86
N TYR A 19 11.78 -5.34 -39.61
CA TYR A 19 10.37 -5.35 -39.20
C TYR A 19 9.67 -3.99 -39.38
N SER A 20 10.40 -2.88 -39.42
CA SER A 20 9.82 -1.54 -39.59
C SER A 20 9.24 -1.32 -41.00
N ARG A 21 9.88 -1.83 -42.06
CA ARG A 21 9.43 -1.63 -43.45
C ARG A 21 8.15 -2.38 -43.84
N HIS A 22 7.79 -3.45 -43.12
CA HIS A 22 6.55 -4.18 -43.43
C HIS A 22 5.29 -3.47 -42.91
N ARG A 23 5.43 -2.57 -41.93
CA ARG A 23 4.29 -1.86 -41.34
C ARG A 23 3.85 -0.66 -42.20
N ASP A 24 4.79 0.01 -42.85
CA ASP A 24 4.50 1.18 -43.70
C ASP A 24 3.84 0.81 -45.04
N LEU A 25 3.91 -0.45 -45.47
CA LEU A 25 3.33 -0.94 -46.73
C LEU A 25 1.97 -1.65 -46.55
N GLY A 26 1.46 -1.80 -45.32
CA GLY A 26 0.10 -2.31 -45.08
C GLY A 26 -0.15 -3.78 -45.48
N ILE A 27 0.88 -4.60 -45.69
CA ILE A 27 0.74 -6.02 -46.06
C ILE A 27 0.95 -6.89 -44.81
N PHE A 28 -0.13 -7.50 -44.31
CA PHE A 28 -0.06 -8.54 -43.28
C PHE A 28 -0.04 -9.93 -43.93
N PRO A 29 0.79 -10.88 -43.45
CA PRO A 29 0.74 -12.25 -43.94
C PRO A 29 -0.49 -13.00 -43.37
N PRO A 30 -1.06 -13.98 -44.09
CA PRO A 30 -2.21 -14.74 -43.62
C PRO A 30 -1.88 -15.63 -42.42
N ALA A 31 -2.89 -15.88 -41.59
CA ALA A 31 -2.78 -16.65 -40.35
C ALA A 31 -2.38 -18.11 -40.64
N GLY A 32 -1.21 -18.53 -40.16
CA GLY A 32 -0.72 -19.91 -40.27
C GLY A 32 0.78 -20.07 -40.56
N SER A 33 1.52 -19.00 -40.82
CA SER A 33 2.96 -19.08 -41.11
C SER A 33 3.82 -19.24 -39.83
N PRO A 34 4.89 -20.04 -39.84
CA PRO A 34 5.76 -20.21 -38.68
C PRO A 34 6.50 -18.92 -38.36
N VAL A 35 6.27 -18.36 -37.17
CA VAL A 35 6.88 -17.11 -36.72
C VAL A 35 8.40 -17.30 -36.57
N ALA A 36 9.17 -16.55 -37.35
CA ALA A 36 10.63 -16.50 -37.23
C ALA A 36 11.04 -15.89 -35.88
N LYS A 37 11.94 -16.57 -35.16
CA LYS A 37 12.48 -16.15 -33.86
C LYS A 37 13.16 -14.77 -33.97
N PRO A 38 12.89 -13.80 -33.08
CA PRO A 38 13.69 -12.59 -33.02
C PRO A 38 15.11 -12.93 -32.58
N ARG A 39 16.11 -12.43 -33.31
CA ARG A 39 17.54 -12.56 -32.97
C ARG A 39 17.82 -11.72 -31.72
N CYS A 40 17.88 -12.35 -30.55
CA CYS A 40 18.48 -11.75 -29.36
C CYS A 40 20.01 -11.66 -29.52
N LEU A 41 20.62 -10.63 -28.94
CA LEU A 41 22.08 -10.46 -28.87
C LEU A 41 22.75 -11.69 -28.19
N PRO A 42 23.98 -12.05 -28.58
CA PRO A 42 24.64 -13.31 -28.17
C PRO A 42 24.84 -13.47 -26.66
N SER A 43 24.80 -12.38 -25.87
CA SER A 43 25.06 -12.37 -24.43
C SER A 43 23.89 -12.88 -23.56
N CYS A 44 22.68 -13.04 -24.10
CA CYS A 44 21.50 -13.48 -23.33
C CYS A 44 21.16 -14.98 -23.47
N ARG A 45 22.05 -15.79 -24.05
CA ARG A 45 21.70 -17.16 -24.52
C ARG A 45 21.62 -18.26 -23.45
N LEU A 46 21.86 -17.98 -22.17
CA LEU A 46 21.95 -19.02 -21.13
C LEU A 46 20.74 -19.16 -20.20
N LEU A 47 19.65 -18.40 -20.36
CA LEU A 47 18.49 -18.47 -19.47
C LEU A 47 17.16 -18.37 -20.22
N TRP A 48 16.92 -19.31 -21.14
CA TRP A 48 15.63 -19.45 -21.83
C TRP A 48 14.92 -20.74 -21.37
N LEU A 49 13.92 -20.60 -20.51
CA LEU A 49 12.97 -21.67 -20.19
C LEU A 49 11.76 -21.51 -21.13
N ALA A 50 11.58 -22.48 -22.02
CA ALA A 50 10.63 -22.42 -23.13
C ALA A 50 9.13 -22.38 -22.72
N SER A 51 8.80 -22.43 -21.43
CA SER A 51 7.40 -22.52 -20.97
C SER A 51 6.75 -21.18 -20.58
N SER A 52 7.48 -20.05 -20.45
CA SER A 52 6.87 -18.80 -19.95
C SER A 52 7.09 -17.54 -20.78
N GLY A 53 7.72 -17.61 -21.96
CA GLY A 53 7.83 -16.46 -22.87
C GLY A 53 8.50 -15.20 -22.28
N THR A 54 9.26 -15.33 -21.20
CA THR A 54 9.85 -14.22 -20.42
C THR A 54 11.28 -14.56 -19.98
N CYS A 55 12.16 -13.55 -19.96
CA CYS A 55 13.55 -13.70 -19.54
C CYS A 55 13.66 -13.87 -18.01
N VAL A 56 14.53 -14.78 -17.54
CA VAL A 56 14.70 -15.13 -16.12
C VAL A 56 15.08 -13.92 -15.24
N ALA A 57 15.83 -12.95 -15.77
CA ALA A 57 16.19 -11.73 -15.05
C ALA A 57 14.98 -10.88 -14.63
N CYS A 58 13.90 -10.88 -15.42
CA CYS A 58 12.64 -10.22 -15.07
C CYS A 58 11.83 -11.00 -14.03
N LYS A 59 12.11 -12.30 -13.84
CA LYS A 59 11.30 -13.19 -13.00
C LYS A 59 11.85 -13.32 -11.58
N THR A 60 13.15 -13.12 -11.38
CA THR A 60 13.82 -13.33 -10.08
C THR A 60 14.31 -12.06 -9.39
N GLY A 61 14.20 -10.88 -10.04
CA GLY A 61 14.53 -9.59 -9.41
C GLY A 61 16.00 -9.40 -9.01
N LEU A 62 16.90 -10.31 -9.41
CA LEU A 62 18.34 -10.22 -9.14
C LEU A 62 19.03 -9.44 -10.25
N VAL A 63 19.30 -8.17 -10.00
CA VAL A 63 20.22 -7.36 -10.81
C VAL A 63 21.65 -7.59 -10.28
N PRO A 64 22.63 -8.00 -11.11
CA PRO A 64 24.02 -7.96 -10.69
C PRO A 64 24.56 -6.51 -10.71
N SER A 65 25.44 -6.23 -9.74
CA SER A 65 26.18 -4.98 -9.47
C SER A 65 26.63 -4.16 -10.70
N PRO A 66 26.73 -2.81 -10.62
CA PRO A 66 26.73 -1.94 -11.77
C PRO A 66 28.12 -1.81 -12.39
N ALA A 67 28.34 -2.50 -13.49
CA ALA A 67 29.38 -2.14 -14.44
C ALA A 67 28.83 -2.27 -15.86
N ALA A 68 28.65 -1.12 -16.51
CA ALA A 68 28.42 -0.93 -17.94
C ALA A 68 27.12 -1.50 -18.54
N VAL A 69 26.00 -0.80 -18.29
CA VAL A 69 24.93 -0.70 -19.30
C VAL A 69 24.36 0.72 -19.30
N THR A 70 24.76 1.53 -20.28
CA THR A 70 24.04 2.74 -20.68
C THR A 70 22.73 2.30 -21.34
N LEU A 71 21.63 2.32 -20.58
CA LEU A 71 20.30 2.05 -21.12
C LEU A 71 19.78 3.28 -21.88
N SER A 72 19.38 3.06 -23.13
CA SER A 72 18.70 4.05 -23.97
C SER A 72 17.29 4.35 -23.40
N PRO A 73 16.79 5.60 -23.42
CA PRO A 73 15.56 5.99 -22.72
C PRO A 73 14.24 5.40 -23.27
N ASP A 74 14.26 4.73 -24.44
CA ASP A 74 13.04 4.39 -25.17
C ASP A 74 12.39 3.04 -24.79
N CYS A 75 12.88 2.33 -23.77
CA CYS A 75 12.36 0.99 -23.44
C CYS A 75 11.11 0.97 -22.55
N CYS A 76 10.74 2.07 -21.89
CA CYS A 76 9.62 2.06 -20.94
C CYS A 76 8.71 3.29 -21.07
N HIS A 77 8.26 3.64 -22.28
CA HIS A 77 7.02 4.43 -22.41
C HIS A 77 6.43 4.32 -23.82
N SER A 78 5.41 3.48 -23.99
CA SER A 78 4.19 3.82 -24.75
C SER A 78 3.31 2.60 -24.95
N SER A 79 2.15 2.60 -24.29
CA SER A 79 0.93 2.09 -24.91
C SER A 79 -0.26 2.83 -24.31
N VAL A 80 -0.59 3.94 -24.97
CA VAL A 80 -1.90 4.59 -24.90
C VAL A 80 -2.93 3.64 -25.49
N PHE A 81 -3.85 3.13 -24.68
CA PHE A 81 -5.01 2.35 -25.15
C PHE A 81 -6.21 3.30 -25.31
N ARG A 82 -6.61 3.57 -26.56
CA ARG A 82 -7.96 4.08 -26.87
C ARG A 82 -8.94 2.91 -26.90
N GLY A 83 -10.13 3.17 -26.37
CA GLY A 83 -11.09 2.18 -25.93
C GLY A 83 -11.74 1.32 -27.01
N THR A 84 -12.05 0.10 -26.59
CA THR A 84 -13.32 -0.59 -26.87
C THR A 84 -13.76 -1.24 -25.56
N ASN A 85 -15.05 -1.13 -25.25
CA ASN A 85 -15.69 -1.72 -24.07
C ASN A 85 -15.36 -3.21 -23.98
N GLY A 86 -14.52 -3.58 -23.02
CA GLY A 86 -14.19 -4.95 -22.69
C GLY A 86 -13.68 -4.99 -21.26
N TYR A 87 -14.53 -5.46 -20.36
CA TYR A 87 -14.15 -5.82 -18.99
C TYR A 87 -13.00 -6.83 -19.06
N PHE A 88 -11.76 -6.38 -18.96
CA PHE A 88 -10.64 -7.25 -18.66
C PHE A 88 -10.71 -7.60 -17.18
N ARG A 89 -11.37 -8.72 -16.87
CA ARG A 89 -11.19 -9.42 -15.59
C ARG A 89 -9.76 -9.97 -15.58
N SER A 90 -8.93 -9.46 -14.67
CA SER A 90 -7.79 -10.23 -14.19
C SER A 90 -8.32 -11.40 -13.37
N GLU A 91 -8.39 -12.59 -13.98
CA GLU A 91 -8.60 -13.84 -13.26
C GLU A 91 -7.34 -14.19 -12.46
N GLY A 92 -7.19 -13.49 -11.34
CA GLY A 92 -6.24 -13.75 -10.28
C GLY A 92 -6.87 -13.17 -9.04
N THR A 93 -7.80 -13.92 -8.42
CA THR A 93 -8.37 -13.55 -7.12
C THR A 93 -7.21 -13.52 -6.14
N MET A 94 -6.64 -12.32 -5.89
CA MET A 94 -5.82 -12.11 -4.71
C MET A 94 -6.70 -12.53 -3.54
N ARG A 95 -6.29 -13.59 -2.84
CA ARG A 95 -6.95 -13.99 -1.61
C ARG A 95 -6.83 -12.80 -0.69
N GLN A 96 -7.96 -12.25 -0.28
CA GLN A 96 -7.97 -11.21 0.71
C GLN A 96 -7.63 -11.86 2.03
N GLU A 97 -6.46 -11.52 2.55
CA GLU A 97 -5.90 -12.16 3.74
C GLU A 97 -6.42 -11.47 5.00
N GLY A 98 -6.57 -10.14 4.96
CA GLY A 98 -7.12 -9.34 6.03
C GLY A 98 -8.61 -9.50 6.23
N SER A 99 -9.05 -9.60 7.49
CA SER A 99 -10.47 -9.66 7.82
C SER A 99 -11.18 -8.37 7.36
N LEU A 100 -10.54 -7.21 7.49
CA LEU A 100 -11.11 -5.90 7.16
C LEU A 100 -11.38 -5.70 5.67
N ALA A 101 -10.74 -6.50 4.81
CA ALA A 101 -11.03 -6.50 3.38
C ALA A 101 -11.97 -7.63 2.96
N ARG A 102 -12.44 -8.49 3.87
CA ARG A 102 -13.30 -9.63 3.49
C ARG A 102 -14.53 -9.16 2.71
N THR A 103 -14.69 -9.68 1.50
CA THR A 103 -15.86 -9.44 0.64
C THR A 103 -16.91 -10.52 0.80
N HIS A 104 -18.14 -10.20 0.39
CA HIS A 104 -19.29 -11.11 0.42
C HIS A 104 -19.69 -11.55 -0.99
N GLU A 105 -18.80 -11.46 -1.98
CA GLU A 105 -19.12 -11.75 -3.39
C GLU A 105 -19.61 -13.17 -3.64
N GLN A 106 -19.16 -14.12 -2.81
CA GLN A 106 -19.52 -15.54 -2.88
C GLN A 106 -20.60 -15.93 -1.85
N GLU A 107 -21.07 -14.98 -1.03
CA GLU A 107 -22.07 -15.23 -0.01
C GLU A 107 -23.48 -14.79 -0.45
N PRO A 108 -24.54 -15.40 0.09
CA PRO A 108 -25.89 -14.88 -0.05
C PRO A 108 -25.99 -13.43 0.46
N GLY A 109 -26.88 -12.66 -0.17
CA GLY A 109 -27.30 -11.36 0.37
C GLY A 109 -27.94 -11.51 1.76
N LEU A 110 -28.06 -10.40 2.50
CA LEU A 110 -28.69 -10.43 3.82
C LEU A 110 -30.12 -11.02 3.76
N PRO A 111 -30.56 -11.81 4.77
CA PRO A 111 -31.86 -12.48 4.77
C PRO A 111 -33.01 -11.51 4.54
N ARG A 112 -34.01 -11.93 3.75
CA ARG A 112 -35.25 -11.18 3.49
C ARG A 112 -36.46 -12.00 3.95
N GLY A 113 -37.53 -11.34 4.42
CA GLY A 113 -38.80 -11.98 4.76
C GLY A 113 -38.99 -12.29 6.26
N ARG A 114 -39.85 -13.27 6.59
CA ARG A 114 -40.28 -13.58 7.99
C ARG A 114 -39.15 -13.97 8.96
N ALA A 115 -37.98 -14.37 8.46
CA ALA A 115 -36.77 -14.64 9.23
C ALA A 115 -35.79 -13.45 9.22
N SER A 116 -36.26 -12.23 8.92
CA SER A 116 -35.44 -11.03 8.87
C SER A 116 -34.88 -10.70 10.25
N LEU A 117 -33.59 -10.39 10.28
CA LEU A 117 -32.98 -9.70 11.40
C LEU A 117 -33.77 -8.41 11.73
N PRO A 118 -33.71 -7.91 12.98
CA PRO A 118 -34.20 -6.59 13.32
C PRO A 118 -33.62 -5.54 12.36
N ALA A 119 -34.40 -4.53 12.02
CA ALA A 119 -34.00 -3.53 11.02
C ALA A 119 -32.64 -2.89 11.35
N ASP A 120 -32.34 -2.69 12.63
CA ASP A 120 -31.09 -2.10 13.10
C ASP A 120 -29.89 -3.03 12.87
N ALA A 121 -30.07 -4.33 13.09
CA ALA A 121 -29.05 -5.35 12.82
C ALA A 121 -28.78 -5.49 11.32
N VAL A 122 -29.82 -5.39 10.47
CA VAL A 122 -29.65 -5.33 9.01
C VAL A 122 -28.84 -4.10 8.61
N ARG A 123 -29.17 -2.91 9.15
CA ARG A 123 -28.44 -1.67 8.85
C ARG A 123 -26.98 -1.75 9.28
N ALA A 124 -26.70 -2.28 10.47
CA ALA A 124 -25.34 -2.48 10.96
C ALA A 124 -24.54 -3.43 10.05
N ALA A 125 -25.13 -4.57 9.69
CA ALA A 125 -24.49 -5.54 8.80
C ALA A 125 -24.23 -4.95 7.40
N GLN A 126 -25.17 -4.19 6.83
CA GLN A 126 -24.96 -3.49 5.56
C GLN A 126 -23.79 -2.51 5.64
N ARG A 127 -23.75 -1.69 6.70
CA ARG A 127 -22.68 -0.71 6.91
C ARG A 127 -21.31 -1.38 7.02
N GLU A 128 -21.23 -2.47 7.77
CA GLU A 128 -20.00 -3.25 7.91
C GLU A 128 -19.55 -3.84 6.58
N ARG A 129 -20.45 -4.47 5.82
CA ARG A 129 -20.15 -5.02 4.49
C ARG A 129 -19.64 -3.96 3.52
N LEU A 130 -20.23 -2.77 3.53
CA LEU A 130 -19.80 -1.63 2.72
C LEU A 130 -18.39 -1.15 3.08
N ILE A 131 -18.09 -1.01 4.37
CA ILE A 131 -16.78 -0.64 4.89
C ILE A 131 -15.71 -1.65 4.46
N ARG A 132 -15.98 -2.95 4.58
CA ARG A 132 -15.03 -3.98 4.14
C ARG A 132 -14.84 -3.97 2.62
N ALA A 133 -15.94 -3.79 1.88
CA ALA A 133 -15.93 -3.75 0.42
C ALA A 133 -15.17 -2.55 -0.18
N ILE A 134 -15.19 -1.37 0.45
CA ILE A 134 -14.40 -0.23 -0.03
C ILE A 134 -12.90 -0.45 0.22
N ILE A 135 -12.51 -1.05 1.36
CA ILE A 135 -11.11 -1.42 1.62
C ILE A 135 -10.63 -2.42 0.57
N ALA A 136 -11.41 -3.49 0.37
CA ALA A 136 -11.19 -4.50 -0.65
C ALA A 136 -10.95 -3.91 -2.06
N ALA A 137 -11.92 -3.13 -2.54
CA ALA A 137 -11.87 -2.56 -3.88
C ALA A 137 -10.68 -1.61 -4.06
N SER A 138 -10.38 -0.81 -3.03
CA SER A 138 -9.30 0.18 -3.06
C SER A 138 -7.93 -0.49 -3.02
N ALA A 139 -7.76 -1.54 -2.22
CA ALA A 139 -6.50 -2.29 -2.16
C ALA A 139 -6.19 -2.98 -3.50
N GLU A 140 -7.20 -3.53 -4.16
CA GLU A 140 -7.06 -4.26 -5.43
C GLU A 140 -6.82 -3.33 -6.63
N ASN A 141 -7.60 -2.25 -6.74
CA ASN A 141 -7.65 -1.45 -7.96
C ASN A 141 -7.03 -0.05 -7.87
N GLY A 142 -6.65 0.37 -6.67
CA GLY A 142 -6.34 1.77 -6.35
C GLY A 142 -7.61 2.60 -6.20
N TYR A 143 -7.65 3.46 -5.19
CA TYR A 143 -8.88 4.14 -4.77
C TYR A 143 -9.53 5.02 -5.85
N LEU A 144 -8.70 5.72 -6.65
CA LEU A 144 -9.20 6.62 -7.69
C LEU A 144 -10.06 5.89 -8.74
N ARG A 145 -9.75 4.61 -9.01
CA ARG A 145 -10.48 3.78 -9.98
C ARG A 145 -11.75 3.14 -9.41
N VAL A 146 -11.92 3.13 -8.09
CA VAL A 146 -13.07 2.49 -7.44
C VAL A 146 -14.36 3.25 -7.75
N THR A 147 -15.41 2.51 -8.12
CA THR A 147 -16.77 3.04 -8.29
C THR A 147 -17.71 2.53 -7.20
N ILE A 148 -18.83 3.21 -6.99
CA ILE A 148 -19.89 2.74 -6.08
C ILE A 148 -20.42 1.37 -6.53
N ALA A 149 -20.44 1.08 -7.85
CA ALA A 149 -20.86 -0.21 -8.37
C ALA A 149 -19.94 -1.34 -7.90
N ASP A 150 -18.62 -1.12 -7.91
CA ASP A 150 -17.61 -2.06 -7.42
C ASP A 150 -17.81 -2.41 -5.94
N VAL A 151 -18.13 -1.39 -5.12
CA VAL A 151 -18.33 -1.54 -3.67
C VAL A 151 -19.61 -2.32 -3.37
N VAL A 152 -20.75 -1.92 -3.96
CA VAL A 152 -22.03 -2.57 -3.66
C VAL A 152 -22.09 -4.01 -4.18
N GLN A 153 -21.40 -4.31 -5.29
CA GLN A 153 -21.22 -5.67 -5.79
C GLN A 153 -20.47 -6.54 -4.78
N ARG A 154 -19.35 -6.04 -4.24
CA ARG A 154 -18.53 -6.72 -3.23
C ARG A 154 -19.25 -6.90 -1.90
N ALA A 155 -20.06 -5.92 -1.50
CA ALA A 155 -20.82 -5.93 -0.26
C ALA A 155 -22.14 -6.73 -0.34
N LYS A 156 -22.60 -7.10 -1.55
CA LYS A 156 -23.95 -7.67 -1.78
C LYS A 156 -25.08 -6.84 -1.19
N VAL A 157 -24.99 -5.52 -1.34
CA VAL A 157 -26.04 -4.57 -0.95
C VAL A 157 -26.54 -3.81 -2.19
N SER A 158 -27.69 -3.14 -2.08
CA SER A 158 -28.20 -2.30 -3.18
C SER A 158 -27.51 -0.94 -3.18
N ARG A 159 -27.50 -0.25 -4.34
CA ARG A 159 -27.08 1.17 -4.41
C ARG A 159 -27.91 2.06 -3.49
N ALA A 160 -29.21 1.80 -3.38
CA ALA A 160 -30.07 2.55 -2.45
C ALA A 160 -29.62 2.36 -0.98
N ALA A 161 -29.20 1.15 -0.60
CA ALA A 161 -28.65 0.90 0.73
C ALA A 161 -27.30 1.61 0.93
N PHE A 162 -26.44 1.70 -0.09
CA PHE A 162 -25.20 2.50 -0.01
C PHE A 162 -25.50 3.94 0.37
N TYR A 163 -26.38 4.60 -0.38
CA TYR A 163 -26.73 6.02 -0.13
C TYR A 163 -27.53 6.25 1.15
N ALA A 164 -28.07 5.20 1.78
CA ALA A 164 -28.65 5.29 3.10
C ALA A 164 -27.59 5.36 4.22
N HIS A 165 -26.35 4.96 3.95
CA HIS A 165 -25.24 4.95 4.93
C HIS A 165 -24.17 6.00 4.65
N PHE A 166 -23.90 6.31 3.37
CA PHE A 166 -22.80 7.18 2.95
C PHE A 166 -23.23 8.12 1.84
N SER A 167 -22.73 9.36 1.86
CA SER A 167 -23.04 10.35 0.80
C SER A 167 -22.41 9.96 -0.53
N ASP A 168 -21.19 9.45 -0.48
CA ASP A 168 -20.33 9.14 -1.62
C ASP A 168 -19.26 8.11 -1.21
N LYS A 169 -18.35 7.80 -2.15
CA LYS A 169 -17.26 6.84 -1.88
C LYS A 169 -16.16 7.40 -0.98
N ASP A 170 -15.97 8.72 -0.94
CA ASP A 170 -14.96 9.37 -0.08
C ASP A 170 -15.40 9.23 1.38
N ASP A 171 -16.66 9.55 1.69
CA ASP A 171 -17.26 9.35 3.00
C ASP A 171 -17.18 7.88 3.46
N CYS A 172 -17.49 6.94 2.56
CA CYS A 172 -17.35 5.51 2.84
C CYS A 172 -15.91 5.10 3.15
N LEU A 173 -14.92 5.60 2.40
CA LEU A 173 -13.50 5.34 2.63
C LEU A 173 -13.02 5.94 3.96
N LEU A 174 -13.42 7.18 4.26
CA LEU A 174 -13.08 7.85 5.51
C LEU A 174 -13.62 7.05 6.70
N GLU A 175 -14.88 6.63 6.66
CA GLU A 175 -15.46 5.80 7.71
C GLU A 175 -14.81 4.43 7.84
N ALA A 176 -14.42 3.82 6.71
CA ALA A 176 -13.70 2.56 6.71
C ALA A 176 -12.31 2.67 7.38
N THR A 177 -11.57 3.74 7.07
CA THR A 177 -10.26 3.98 7.68
C THR A 177 -10.37 4.33 9.16
N LEU A 178 -11.39 5.08 9.57
CA LEU A 178 -11.68 5.34 10.98
C LEU A 178 -12.06 4.07 11.74
N PHE A 179 -12.82 3.17 11.12
CA PHE A 179 -13.19 1.88 11.72
C PHE A 179 -11.96 1.01 11.96
N GLY A 180 -11.12 0.80 10.95
CA GLY A 180 -9.89 0.02 11.11
C GLY A 180 -8.92 0.66 12.11
N ARG A 181 -8.82 1.99 12.14
CA ARG A 181 -8.03 2.72 13.15
C ARG A 181 -8.52 2.47 14.58
N ARG A 182 -9.84 2.45 14.80
CA ARG A 182 -10.41 2.14 16.14
C ARG A 182 -10.08 0.72 16.58
N LEU A 183 -10.12 -0.24 15.66
CA LEU A 183 -9.73 -1.62 15.95
C LEU A 183 -8.24 -1.73 16.28
N LEU A 184 -7.38 -1.05 15.52
CA LEU A 184 -5.94 -0.97 15.79
C LEU A 184 -5.64 -0.43 17.19
N ILE A 185 -6.22 0.73 17.55
CA ILE A 185 -6.05 1.33 18.87
C ILE A 185 -6.60 0.40 19.97
N GLY A 186 -7.76 -0.24 19.71
CA GLY A 186 -8.34 -1.22 20.61
C GLY A 186 -7.42 -2.40 20.88
N HIS A 187 -6.80 -2.96 19.84
CA HIS A 187 -5.85 -4.06 19.95
C HIS A 187 -4.63 -3.67 20.79
N ILE A 188 -3.98 -2.54 20.46
CA ILE A 188 -2.83 -2.03 21.23
C ILE A 188 -3.21 -1.82 22.70
N THR A 189 -4.38 -1.23 22.95
CA THR A 189 -4.87 -0.97 24.31
C THR A 189 -5.14 -2.25 25.08
N ALA A 190 -5.72 -3.27 24.43
CA ALA A 190 -6.01 -4.55 25.06
C ALA A 190 -4.72 -5.29 25.45
N GLU A 191 -3.76 -5.39 24.53
CA GLU A 191 -2.47 -6.06 24.76
C GLU A 191 -1.68 -5.36 25.87
N THR A 192 -1.61 -4.02 25.85
CA THR A 192 -0.88 -3.27 26.88
C THR A 192 -1.56 -3.32 28.26
N ARG A 193 -2.90 -3.38 28.34
CA ARG A 193 -3.62 -3.52 29.62
C ARG A 193 -3.55 -4.92 30.23
N ALA A 194 -3.26 -5.93 29.42
CA ALA A 194 -3.09 -7.30 29.89
C ALA A 194 -1.73 -7.52 30.60
N LEU A 195 -0.82 -6.54 30.52
CA LEU A 195 0.49 -6.62 31.16
C LEU A 195 0.39 -6.45 32.69
N PRO A 196 1.25 -7.14 33.46
CA PRO A 196 1.41 -6.90 34.90
C PRO A 196 1.70 -5.42 35.21
N ALA A 197 1.24 -4.94 36.36
CA ALA A 197 1.41 -3.53 36.76
C ALA A 197 2.88 -3.13 36.93
N GLU A 198 3.75 -4.10 37.22
CA GLU A 198 5.18 -3.96 37.43
C GLU A 198 5.99 -4.00 36.13
N THR A 199 5.33 -4.16 34.98
CA THR A 199 5.99 -4.20 33.67
C THR A 199 6.71 -2.88 33.40
N SER A 200 7.97 -2.97 32.95
CA SER A 200 8.75 -1.79 32.62
C SER A 200 8.11 -0.97 31.50
N ALA A 201 8.42 0.33 31.45
CA ALA A 201 7.98 1.19 30.36
C ALA A 201 8.48 0.63 29.00
N GLU A 202 9.75 0.24 28.91
CA GLU A 202 10.31 -0.33 27.68
C GLU A 202 9.52 -1.57 27.19
N GLU A 203 9.22 -2.51 28.07
CA GLU A 203 8.49 -3.72 27.67
C GLU A 203 7.05 -3.40 27.27
N SER A 204 6.40 -2.48 27.98
CA SER A 204 5.06 -1.99 27.62
C SER A 204 5.03 -1.34 26.23
N LEU A 205 6.06 -0.54 25.90
CA LEU A 205 6.24 0.08 24.60
C LEU A 205 6.49 -0.98 23.51
N ARG A 206 7.33 -1.98 23.80
CA ARG A 206 7.61 -3.09 22.88
C ARG A 206 6.34 -3.86 22.53
N VAL A 207 5.52 -4.18 23.52
CA VAL A 207 4.22 -4.83 23.32
C VAL A 207 3.28 -3.97 22.46
N ALA A 208 3.24 -2.66 22.71
CA ALA A 208 2.43 -1.73 21.89
C ALA A 208 2.90 -1.69 20.43
N CYS A 209 4.21 -1.54 20.19
CA CYS A 209 4.80 -1.54 18.85
C CYS A 209 4.56 -2.87 18.12
N ARG A 210 4.73 -4.00 18.82
CA ARG A 210 4.46 -5.33 18.26
C ARG A 210 2.99 -5.50 17.89
N ALA A 211 2.06 -5.12 18.78
CA ALA A 211 0.63 -5.18 18.51
C ALA A 211 0.24 -4.34 17.29
N PHE A 212 0.81 -3.13 17.18
CA PHE A 212 0.63 -2.25 16.03
C PHE A 212 1.12 -2.91 14.72
N LEU A 213 2.35 -3.40 14.68
CA LEU A 213 2.94 -4.03 13.50
C LEU A 213 2.25 -5.34 13.12
N ARG A 214 1.86 -6.14 14.11
CA ARG A 214 1.11 -7.38 13.90
C ARG A 214 -0.25 -7.11 13.28
N PHE A 215 -1.00 -6.13 13.79
CA PHE A 215 -2.29 -5.77 13.19
C PHE A 215 -2.15 -5.38 11.70
N LEU A 216 -1.13 -4.59 11.36
CA LEU A 216 -0.89 -4.22 9.95
C LEU A 216 -0.41 -5.40 9.09
N THR A 217 0.26 -6.38 9.70
CA THR A 217 0.66 -7.63 9.04
C THR A 217 -0.56 -8.51 8.77
N ASP A 218 -1.46 -8.60 9.74
CA ASP A 218 -2.69 -9.40 9.67
C ASP A 218 -3.77 -8.73 8.78
N GLU A 219 -3.66 -7.42 8.54
CA GLU A 219 -4.61 -6.63 7.73
C GLU A 219 -3.90 -5.85 6.59
N PRO A 220 -3.26 -6.54 5.63
CA PRO A 220 -2.39 -5.91 4.63
C PRO A 220 -3.15 -4.99 3.66
N GLU A 221 -4.38 -5.32 3.28
CA GLU A 221 -5.23 -4.48 2.44
C GLU A 221 -5.61 -3.18 3.15
N PHE A 222 -5.94 -3.27 4.43
CA PHE A 222 -6.21 -2.07 5.24
C PHE A 222 -4.95 -1.22 5.35
N ALA A 223 -3.78 -1.80 5.63
CA ALA A 223 -2.52 -1.08 5.69
C ALA A 223 -2.22 -0.35 4.37
N ARG A 224 -2.40 -1.03 3.23
CA ARG A 224 -2.26 -0.43 1.90
C ARG A 224 -3.20 0.76 1.71
N VAL A 225 -4.48 0.58 2.00
CA VAL A 225 -5.48 1.64 1.84
C VAL A 225 -5.18 2.83 2.75
N PHE A 226 -4.88 2.58 4.02
CA PHE A 226 -4.64 3.60 5.01
C PHE A 226 -3.39 4.46 4.69
N TYR A 227 -2.29 3.82 4.27
CA TYR A 227 -1.02 4.51 4.06
C TYR A 227 -0.78 5.00 2.63
N LEU A 228 -1.36 4.36 1.61
CA LEU A 228 -1.09 4.70 0.20
C LEU A 228 -2.28 5.32 -0.53
N GLU A 229 -3.50 4.85 -0.25
CA GLU A 229 -4.67 5.23 -1.04
C GLU A 229 -5.45 6.40 -0.42
N LEU A 230 -5.59 6.44 0.90
CA LEU A 230 -6.36 7.46 1.64
C LEU A 230 -5.96 8.90 1.27
N PRO A 231 -4.67 9.29 1.16
CA PRO A 231 -4.30 10.65 0.78
C PRO A 231 -4.83 11.07 -0.60
N SER A 232 -5.14 10.10 -1.48
CA SER A 232 -5.69 10.35 -2.81
C SER A 232 -7.18 10.68 -2.81
N ALA A 233 -7.88 10.53 -1.68
CA ALA A 233 -9.29 10.90 -1.52
C ALA A 233 -9.53 12.41 -1.25
N GLY A 234 -8.50 13.23 -1.46
CA GLY A 234 -8.61 14.68 -1.44
C GLY A 234 -8.32 15.34 -0.08
N PRO A 235 -8.54 16.67 0.02
CA PRO A 235 -8.07 17.46 1.18
C PRO A 235 -8.63 17.00 2.53
N GLN A 236 -9.89 16.55 2.57
CA GLN A 236 -10.51 16.07 3.80
C GLN A 236 -9.80 14.81 4.34
N ALA A 237 -9.40 13.89 3.44
CA ALA A 237 -8.67 12.69 3.82
C ALA A 237 -7.27 12.99 4.34
N ILE A 238 -6.58 13.97 3.75
CA ILE A 238 -5.29 14.47 4.25
C ILE A 238 -5.45 15.04 5.66
N THR A 239 -6.46 15.89 5.89
CA THR A 239 -6.75 16.44 7.22
C THR A 239 -7.00 15.32 8.24
N ARG A 240 -7.81 14.31 7.89
CA ARG A 240 -8.07 13.16 8.77
C ARG A 240 -6.82 12.34 9.06
N ALA A 241 -5.91 12.18 8.09
CA ALA A 241 -4.63 11.50 8.31
C ALA A 241 -3.73 12.28 9.28
N ILE A 242 -3.66 13.62 9.15
CA ILE A 242 -2.91 14.48 10.07
C ILE A 242 -3.51 14.43 11.48
N GLU A 243 -4.84 14.49 11.60
CA GLU A 243 -5.53 14.34 12.89
C GLU A 243 -5.26 12.97 13.52
N ALA A 244 -5.21 11.90 12.73
CA ALA A 244 -4.84 10.58 13.21
C ALA A 244 -3.43 10.56 13.80
N GLN A 245 -2.45 11.15 13.11
CA GLN A 245 -1.07 11.24 13.61
C GLN A 245 -0.99 12.05 14.91
N ARG A 246 -1.72 13.17 15.01
CA ARG A 246 -1.80 13.95 16.26
C ARG A 246 -2.39 13.16 17.41
N GLN A 247 -3.42 12.36 17.16
CA GLN A 247 -4.01 11.48 18.17
C GLN A 247 -3.01 10.43 18.67
N TYR A 248 -2.25 9.79 17.77
CA TYR A 248 -1.18 8.87 18.18
C TYR A 248 -0.08 9.56 18.97
N ALA A 249 0.33 10.77 18.56
CA ALA A 249 1.33 11.54 19.29
C ALA A 249 0.88 11.86 20.72
N HIS A 250 -0.40 12.22 20.88
CA HIS A 250 -0.99 12.44 22.20
C HIS A 250 -1.05 11.16 23.05
N LEU A 251 -1.37 10.00 22.45
CA LEU A 251 -1.32 8.72 23.17
C LEU A 251 0.09 8.39 23.67
N ASN A 252 1.11 8.64 22.84
CA ASN A 252 2.51 8.48 23.22
C ASN A 252 2.93 9.44 24.34
N GLU A 253 2.47 10.69 24.29
CA GLU A 253 2.70 11.68 25.34
C GLU A 253 2.07 11.25 26.68
N LEU A 254 0.81 10.78 26.67
CA LEU A 254 0.13 10.28 27.87
C LEU A 254 0.83 9.05 28.44
N TRP A 255 1.30 8.17 27.58
CA TRP A 255 2.08 7.01 27.97
C TRP A 255 3.41 7.44 28.63
N HIS A 256 4.15 8.36 28.01
CA HIS A 256 5.40 8.91 28.56
C HIS A 256 5.19 9.56 29.92
N ARG A 257 4.12 10.35 30.06
CA ARG A 257 3.77 11.00 31.32
C ARG A 257 3.55 9.98 32.44
N ARG A 258 2.92 8.84 32.16
CA ARG A 258 2.77 7.75 33.13
C ARG A 258 4.11 7.09 33.47
N ALA A 259 4.95 6.87 32.47
CA ALA A 259 6.30 6.35 32.69
C ALA A 259 7.11 7.28 33.60
N ARG A 260 7.03 8.60 33.42
CA ARG A 260 7.70 9.59 34.30
C ARG A 260 7.20 9.59 35.75
N VAL A 261 5.95 9.19 36.00
CA VAL A 261 5.43 9.03 37.37
C VAL A 261 6.07 7.82 38.06
N GLN A 262 6.33 6.75 37.31
CA GLN A 262 6.98 5.54 37.81
C GLN A 262 8.51 5.70 37.91
N ASP A 263 9.10 6.40 36.95
CA ASP A 263 10.53 6.72 36.89
C ASP A 263 10.73 8.22 36.66
N PRO A 264 10.90 9.01 37.73
CA PRO A 264 11.15 10.44 37.64
C PRO A 264 12.47 10.84 36.97
N SER A 265 13.38 9.89 36.71
CA SER A 265 14.65 10.17 36.01
C SER A 265 14.45 10.41 34.51
N LEU A 266 13.31 9.99 33.96
CA LEU A 266 12.97 10.19 32.56
C LEU A 266 12.77 11.69 32.23
N PRO A 267 13.33 12.18 31.12
CA PRO A 267 13.32 13.59 30.74
C PRO A 267 11.91 14.06 30.36
N ASP A 268 11.69 15.37 30.49
CA ASP A 268 10.53 15.99 29.88
C ASP A 268 10.74 16.13 28.36
N VAL A 269 9.72 15.77 27.59
CA VAL A 269 9.80 15.70 26.12
C VAL A 269 8.73 16.62 25.54
N PRO A 270 9.09 17.56 24.63
CA PRO A 270 8.13 18.48 24.07
C PRO A 270 7.11 17.75 23.15
N PRO A 271 5.85 18.23 23.06
CA PRO A 271 4.81 17.62 22.22
C PRO A 271 5.23 17.38 20.76
N GLU A 272 6.03 18.28 20.19
CA GLU A 272 6.54 18.22 18.82
C GLU A 272 7.42 17.00 18.58
N ALA A 273 8.15 16.53 19.60
CA ALA A 273 9.00 15.35 19.48
C ALA A 273 8.16 14.06 19.35
N PHE A 274 7.02 13.97 20.05
CA PHE A 274 6.07 12.87 19.87
C PHE A 274 5.44 12.88 18.47
N ALA A 275 5.08 14.07 17.98
CA ALA A 275 4.58 14.23 16.61
C ALA A 275 5.63 13.79 15.58
N ALA A 276 6.89 14.18 15.77
CA ALA A 276 8.00 13.77 14.91
C ALA A 276 8.23 12.25 14.92
N ALA A 277 8.21 11.60 16.09
CA ALA A 277 8.35 10.14 16.18
C ALA A 277 7.19 9.38 15.52
N VAL A 278 5.96 9.88 15.64
CA VAL A 278 4.81 9.31 14.91
C VAL A 278 4.95 9.51 13.41
N GLY A 279 5.45 10.67 12.96
CA GLY A 279 5.78 10.93 11.56
C GLY A 279 6.82 9.95 11.01
N ALA A 280 7.92 9.74 11.74
CA ALA A 280 8.97 8.78 11.38
C ALA A 280 8.45 7.33 11.36
N THR A 281 7.64 6.95 12.35
CA THR A 281 6.96 5.63 12.39
C THR A 281 6.05 5.44 11.18
N THR A 282 5.23 6.45 10.87
CA THR A 282 4.33 6.47 9.71
C THR A 282 5.11 6.28 8.42
N GLU A 283 6.24 6.98 8.26
CA GLU A 283 7.06 6.88 7.07
C GLU A 283 7.73 5.51 6.92
N LEU A 284 8.29 4.95 8.00
CA LEU A 284 8.89 3.62 7.97
C LEU A 284 7.88 2.54 7.56
N VAL A 285 6.68 2.59 8.14
CA VAL A 285 5.60 1.66 7.82
C VAL A 285 5.09 1.88 6.40
N ARG A 286 4.83 3.13 6.00
CA ARG A 286 4.37 3.47 4.64
C ARG A 286 5.36 2.99 3.59
N SER A 287 6.66 3.20 3.81
CA SER A 287 7.73 2.73 2.92
C SER A 287 7.76 1.20 2.83
N ALA A 288 7.62 0.50 3.96
CA ALA A 288 7.56 -0.96 3.98
C ALA A 288 6.32 -1.52 3.25
N VAL A 289 5.15 -0.92 3.48
CA VAL A 289 3.89 -1.28 2.80
C VAL A 289 3.99 -1.00 1.30
N HIS A 290 4.58 0.14 0.90
CA HIS A 290 4.80 0.47 -0.51
C HIS A 290 5.72 -0.54 -1.21
N ALA A 291 6.78 -0.97 -0.53
CA ALA A 291 7.71 -1.98 -1.05
C ALA A 291 7.12 -3.41 -1.07
N GLY A 292 5.88 -3.60 -0.62
CA GLY A 292 5.24 -4.92 -0.55
C GLY A 292 5.91 -5.86 0.46
N ARG A 293 6.55 -5.31 1.50
CA ARG A 293 7.18 -6.14 2.53
C ARG A 293 6.11 -6.88 3.33
N THR A 294 6.26 -8.19 3.46
CA THR A 294 5.37 -9.07 4.22
C THR A 294 5.76 -9.22 5.70
N ARG A 295 6.90 -8.66 6.11
CA ARG A 295 7.43 -8.77 7.48
C ARG A 295 7.53 -7.41 8.16
N LEU A 296 6.38 -6.79 8.43
CA LEU A 296 6.37 -5.50 9.15
C LEU A 296 6.93 -5.63 10.57
N LEU A 297 6.83 -6.81 11.19
CA LEU A 297 7.43 -7.11 12.49
C LEU A 297 8.95 -6.91 12.54
N ASP A 298 9.66 -6.97 11.40
CA ASP A 298 11.09 -6.68 11.34
C ASP A 298 11.40 -5.20 11.70
N LEU A 299 10.38 -4.33 11.75
CA LEU A 299 10.50 -2.94 12.19
C LEU A 299 10.39 -2.77 13.72
N GLU A 300 10.05 -3.81 14.48
CA GLU A 300 9.77 -3.70 15.93
C GLU A 300 10.93 -3.02 16.67
N ASP A 301 12.14 -3.54 16.52
CA ASP A 301 13.32 -2.99 17.20
C ASP A 301 13.62 -1.55 16.80
N ALA A 302 13.42 -1.21 15.53
CA ALA A 302 13.61 0.16 15.04
C ALA A 302 12.57 1.12 15.63
N LEU A 303 11.30 0.70 15.71
CA LEU A 303 10.23 1.52 16.30
C LEU A 303 10.42 1.68 17.81
N VAL A 304 10.80 0.62 18.52
CA VAL A 304 11.10 0.69 19.96
C VAL A 304 12.29 1.60 20.19
N ALA A 305 13.40 1.42 19.46
CA ALA A 305 14.59 2.26 19.60
C ALA A 305 14.29 3.73 19.32
N LEU A 306 13.47 4.05 18.31
CA LEU A 306 13.04 5.42 18.02
C LEU A 306 12.31 6.06 19.20
N HIS A 307 11.38 5.34 19.82
CA HIS A 307 10.63 5.84 20.97
C HIS A 307 11.50 5.92 22.23
N LEU A 308 12.38 4.94 22.49
CA LEU A 308 13.34 4.97 23.59
C LEU A 308 14.35 6.11 23.45
N ALA A 309 14.75 6.47 22.22
CA ALA A 309 15.62 7.62 21.98
C ALA A 309 14.98 8.94 22.43
N LEU A 310 13.65 9.07 22.35
CA LEU A 310 12.94 10.20 22.96
C LEU A 310 13.06 10.19 24.49
N LEU A 311 12.99 9.01 25.10
CA LEU A 311 13.12 8.81 26.55
C LEU A 311 14.54 9.04 27.07
N ALA A 312 15.55 8.91 26.21
CA ALA A 312 16.95 9.17 26.54
C ALA A 312 17.38 10.61 26.18
N GLY A 313 16.48 11.41 25.61
CA GLY A 313 16.76 12.76 25.13
C GLY A 313 17.23 13.69 26.25
N ARG A 314 18.34 14.38 26.04
CA ARG A 314 18.80 15.44 26.96
C ARG A 314 18.24 16.78 26.49
N PRO A 315 17.76 17.65 27.40
CA PRO A 315 17.39 19.02 27.03
C PRO A 315 18.59 19.70 26.38
N TRP A 316 18.37 20.37 25.24
CA TRP A 316 19.40 21.23 24.66
C TRP A 316 19.59 22.41 25.60
N GLN A 317 20.76 22.51 26.23
CA GLN A 317 21.09 23.64 27.10
C GLN A 317 21.39 24.85 26.20
N THR A 318 20.41 25.75 26.06
CA THR A 318 20.68 27.11 25.59
C THR A 318 21.46 27.83 26.68
N GLY A 319 22.77 27.96 26.46
CA GLY A 319 23.66 28.78 27.29
C GLY A 319 23.35 30.27 27.19
#